data_AF-A0A5N1JDL7-F1
#
_entry.id   AF-A0A5N1JDL7-F1
#
_cell.length_a   1.000
_cell.length_b   1.000
_cell.length_c   1.000
_cell.angle_alpha   90.00
_cell.angle_beta   90.00
_cell.angle_gamma   90.00
#
_symmetry.space_group_name_H-M   'P 1'
#
loop_
_entity.id
_entity.type
_entity.pdbx_description
1 polymer ?
#
loop_
_entity_poly.entity_id
_entity_poly.type
_entity_poly.pdbx_seq_one_letter_code
_entity_poly.pdbx_strand_id
1 'polypeptide(L)'
;MRIVALLFLLCFAGPGTSPSLGQAKLHFIVFADTDDPTLGDANRKTYNYLTGNYGPIVARYAGLSLEMAAYSGAKCLATELDQKLDALKVDADDVVLFYFIGHGWNNRQNEYPSLIFGKANADRATLETSSRNLQTIYERILAKKPRLALVIGEACNKERSDEPPVTSKREAIPMDAPESADAAKYIALFRNYAGSLILSSCKRNQYSFSDPKGGWLGVSWQVATNQLLSSKAKEKPTWDQFVKTVVKLTESAAAKNNQNQNPQLQMAIRPVKGGGGGVPPKPPVPPVPPDQAPCPPLDSYVNETALAGIREDLPFLRRMDEEISTDNAEQFAEKFDTFYRNQKNFYDSLNQMLFYDQADMPERCRVGFQQDTRWVKPKTTEIIRRYQIVVKMSKQPQQLVAQARSELPSLIRRLEEILEKLDK
;
A
#
# COMPACT_ATOMS: atom_id res chain seq x y z
N MET A 1 55.48 -40.12 -57.47
CA MET A 1 55.01 -39.05 -56.55
C MET A 1 53.51 -39.19 -56.38
N ARG A 2 53.04 -39.64 -55.22
CA ARG A 2 51.61 -39.73 -54.87
C ARG A 2 51.38 -38.80 -53.68
N ILE A 3 50.58 -37.75 -53.90
CA ILE A 3 50.17 -36.81 -52.86
C ILE A 3 48.91 -37.38 -52.21
N VAL A 4 49.00 -37.68 -50.92
CA VAL A 4 47.87 -38.06 -50.07
C VAL A 4 47.32 -36.78 -49.46
N ALA A 5 46.07 -36.42 -49.78
CA ALA A 5 45.36 -35.33 -49.16
C ALA A 5 44.64 -35.84 -47.89
N LEU A 6 45.10 -35.41 -46.72
CA LEU A 6 44.42 -35.61 -45.43
C LEU A 6 43.35 -34.52 -45.27
N LEU A 7 42.07 -34.92 -45.28
CA LEU A 7 40.97 -34.07 -44.85
C LEU A 7 40.97 -34.01 -43.31
N PHE A 8 41.31 -32.86 -42.74
CA PHE A 8 41.06 -32.56 -41.33
C PHE A 8 39.64 -32.00 -41.17
N LEU A 9 38.77 -32.78 -40.54
CA LEU A 9 37.47 -32.31 -40.06
C LEU A 9 37.71 -31.46 -38.80
N LEU A 10 37.70 -30.13 -38.96
CA LEU A 10 37.68 -29.18 -37.85
C LEU A 10 36.27 -29.11 -37.25
N CYS A 11 36.02 -29.87 -36.20
CA CYS A 11 34.89 -29.63 -35.30
C CYS A 11 35.12 -28.31 -34.56
N PHE A 12 34.51 -27.22 -35.05
CA PHE A 12 34.34 -25.99 -34.29
C PHE A 12 33.37 -26.24 -33.12
N ALA A 13 33.89 -26.78 -32.02
CA ALA A 13 33.24 -26.69 -30.72
C ALA A 13 33.41 -25.25 -30.22
N GLY A 14 32.55 -24.34 -30.68
CA GLY A 14 32.42 -23.04 -30.03
C GLY A 14 32.02 -23.24 -28.57
N PRO A 15 32.59 -22.49 -27.61
CA PRO A 15 32.09 -22.50 -26.24
C PRO A 15 30.67 -21.94 -26.28
N GLY A 16 29.69 -22.86 -26.37
CA GLY A 16 28.30 -22.56 -26.08
C GLY A 16 28.24 -22.11 -24.64
N THR A 17 28.23 -20.79 -24.44
CA THR A 17 27.73 -20.18 -23.22
C THR A 17 26.24 -20.50 -23.17
N SER A 18 25.90 -21.70 -22.71
CA SER A 18 24.57 -21.95 -22.18
C SER A 18 24.33 -20.83 -21.18
N PRO A 19 23.29 -20.00 -21.34
CA PRO A 19 22.97 -19.01 -20.32
C PRO A 19 22.85 -19.81 -19.02
N SER A 20 23.67 -19.48 -18.03
CA SER A 20 23.46 -20.00 -16.69
C SER A 20 22.05 -19.53 -16.33
N LEU A 21 21.09 -20.44 -16.34
CA LEU A 21 19.78 -20.19 -15.76
C LEU A 21 20.07 -19.84 -14.30
N GLY A 22 20.08 -18.54 -14.01
CA GLY A 22 20.29 -18.02 -12.67
C GLY A 22 19.25 -18.67 -11.77
N GLN A 23 19.68 -19.19 -10.62
CA GLN A 23 18.76 -19.73 -9.64
C GLN A 23 17.79 -18.60 -9.24
N ALA A 24 16.49 -18.79 -9.50
CA ALA A 24 15.47 -17.81 -9.17
C ALA A 24 15.54 -17.42 -7.69
N LYS A 25 15.33 -16.14 -7.40
CA LYS A 25 15.59 -15.57 -6.09
C LYS A 25 14.29 -15.21 -5.36
N LEU A 26 14.37 -15.22 -4.04
CA LEU A 26 13.45 -14.54 -3.15
C LEU A 26 14.14 -13.27 -2.66
N HIS A 27 13.75 -12.13 -3.20
CA HIS A 27 14.10 -10.81 -2.66
C HIS A 27 13.16 -10.51 -1.49
N PHE A 28 13.64 -10.73 -0.27
CA PHE A 28 12.83 -10.49 0.93
C PHE A 28 13.28 -9.20 1.61
N ILE A 29 12.44 -8.16 1.51
CA ILE A 29 12.68 -6.83 2.04
C ILE A 29 11.77 -6.61 3.24
N VAL A 30 12.35 -6.40 4.42
CA VAL A 30 11.60 -6.19 5.67
C VAL A 30 12.01 -4.89 6.32
N PHE A 31 11.03 -4.06 6.69
CA PHE A 31 11.22 -2.87 7.51
C PHE A 31 10.38 -2.98 8.78
N ALA A 32 11.00 -2.77 9.94
CA ALA A 32 10.32 -2.83 11.23
C ALA A 32 10.74 -1.70 12.16
N ASP A 33 9.79 -0.90 12.64
CA ASP A 33 10.04 0.16 13.61
C ASP A 33 10.15 -0.41 15.04
N THR A 34 11.27 -1.06 15.34
CA THR A 34 11.47 -1.80 16.60
C THR A 34 11.92 -0.94 17.78
N ASP A 35 12.33 0.29 17.52
CA ASP A 35 12.81 1.22 18.55
C ASP A 35 11.68 2.16 19.04
N ASP A 36 10.47 2.03 18.47
CA ASP A 36 9.30 2.74 18.93
C ASP A 36 8.93 2.32 20.38
N PRO A 37 8.72 3.28 21.30
CA PRO A 37 8.47 2.97 22.71
C PRO A 37 7.11 2.30 22.98
N THR A 38 6.17 2.33 22.02
CA THR A 38 4.80 1.79 22.18
C THR A 38 4.58 0.48 21.44
N LEU A 39 5.16 0.32 20.25
CA LEU A 39 4.97 -0.82 19.36
C LEU A 39 6.24 -1.67 19.19
N GLY A 40 7.40 -1.20 19.65
CA GLY A 40 8.71 -1.78 19.35
C GLY A 40 8.82 -3.27 19.67
N ASP A 41 8.28 -3.72 20.81
CA ASP A 41 8.31 -5.13 21.21
C ASP A 41 7.47 -6.03 20.31
N ALA A 42 6.27 -5.58 19.93
CA ALA A 42 5.40 -6.29 19.00
C ALA A 42 6.03 -6.37 17.61
N ASN A 43 6.54 -5.23 17.13
CA ASN A 43 7.22 -5.13 15.83
C ASN A 43 8.46 -6.03 15.77
N ARG A 44 9.24 -6.10 16.86
CA ARG A 44 10.44 -6.94 16.96
C ARG A 44 10.12 -8.43 16.85
N LYS A 45 8.99 -8.89 17.39
CA LYS A 45 8.58 -10.29 17.29
C LYS A 45 8.18 -10.67 15.87
N THR A 46 7.35 -9.86 15.22
CA THR A 46 6.99 -10.08 13.81
C THR A 46 8.25 -10.01 12.93
N TYR A 47 9.14 -9.04 13.15
CA TYR A 47 10.43 -8.93 12.47
C TYR A 47 11.30 -10.19 12.62
N ASN A 48 11.46 -10.69 13.85
CA ASN A 48 12.24 -11.88 14.14
C ASN A 48 11.65 -13.12 13.47
N TYR A 49 10.32 -13.28 13.50
CA TYR A 49 9.63 -14.36 12.79
C TYR A 49 9.87 -14.29 11.28
N LEU A 50 9.69 -13.10 10.68
CA LEU A 50 9.85 -12.94 9.24
C LEU A 50 11.29 -13.22 8.79
N THR A 51 12.27 -12.65 9.50
CA THR A 51 13.68 -12.71 9.10
C THR A 51 14.39 -14.00 9.53
N GLY A 52 14.06 -14.53 10.70
CA GLY A 52 14.68 -15.75 11.26
C GLY A 52 13.98 -17.04 10.83
N ASN A 53 12.69 -17.00 10.47
CA ASN A 53 11.92 -18.20 10.16
C ASN A 53 11.29 -18.12 8.77
N TYR A 54 10.31 -17.25 8.57
CA TYR A 54 9.46 -17.28 7.38
C TYR A 54 10.27 -17.18 6.08
N GLY A 55 11.16 -16.18 5.99
CA GLY A 55 11.99 -15.94 4.80
C GLY A 55 12.91 -17.09 4.44
N PRO A 56 13.78 -17.52 5.38
CA PRO A 56 14.63 -18.69 5.20
C PRO A 56 13.86 -19.96 4.84
N ILE A 57 12.69 -20.17 5.46
CA ILE A 57 11.84 -21.35 5.19
C ILE A 57 11.25 -21.25 3.78
N VAL A 58 10.66 -20.12 3.39
CA VAL A 58 10.12 -19.95 2.03
C VAL A 58 11.21 -20.18 0.99
N ALA A 59 12.38 -19.56 1.15
CA ALA A 59 13.49 -19.72 0.21
C ALA A 59 13.93 -21.19 0.11
N ARG A 60 14.20 -21.83 1.25
CA ARG A 60 14.63 -23.23 1.31
C ARG A 60 13.60 -24.17 0.67
N TYR A 61 12.34 -24.09 1.09
CA TYR A 61 11.31 -25.05 0.71
C TYR A 61 10.72 -24.79 -0.67
N ALA A 62 10.79 -23.56 -1.19
CA ALA A 62 10.40 -23.25 -2.57
C ALA A 62 11.55 -23.43 -3.58
N GLY A 63 12.78 -23.70 -3.12
CA GLY A 63 13.95 -23.85 -3.97
C GLY A 63 14.46 -22.52 -4.57
N LEU A 64 14.32 -21.42 -3.82
CA LEU A 64 14.77 -20.09 -4.21
C LEU A 64 16.05 -19.69 -3.47
N SER A 65 16.93 -18.91 -4.10
CA SER A 65 18.04 -18.27 -3.39
C SER A 65 17.51 -17.08 -2.59
N LEU A 66 17.83 -17.00 -1.30
CA LEU A 66 17.38 -15.89 -0.46
C LEU A 66 18.30 -14.67 -0.62
N GLU A 67 17.72 -13.54 -1.04
CA GLU A 67 18.32 -12.21 -0.89
C GLU A 67 17.55 -11.44 0.18
N MET A 68 18.04 -11.51 1.43
CA MET A 68 17.43 -10.83 2.58
C MET A 68 17.93 -9.39 2.69
N ALA A 69 16.99 -8.46 2.83
CA ALA A 69 17.25 -7.05 3.12
C ALA A 69 16.35 -6.63 4.29
N ALA A 70 16.90 -6.68 5.51
CA ALA A 70 16.14 -6.48 6.74
C ALA A 70 16.63 -5.25 7.49
N TYR A 71 15.71 -4.34 7.78
CA TYR A 71 15.96 -3.04 8.38
C TYR A 71 15.09 -2.89 9.62
N SER A 72 15.72 -2.57 10.75
CA SER A 72 15.01 -2.36 12.01
C SER A 72 15.67 -1.27 12.86
N GLY A 73 14.91 -0.76 13.83
CA GLY A 73 15.33 0.30 14.74
C GLY A 73 15.85 1.53 14.00
N ALA A 74 17.04 2.01 14.36
CA ALA A 74 17.69 3.15 13.72
C ALA A 74 17.89 3.03 12.18
N LYS A 75 17.78 1.82 11.60
CA LYS A 75 17.86 1.59 10.15
C LYS A 75 16.50 1.56 9.45
N CYS A 76 15.39 1.64 10.18
CA CYS A 76 14.05 1.75 9.60
C CYS A 76 13.81 3.18 9.08
N LEU A 77 14.47 3.53 7.97
CA LEU A 77 14.49 4.88 7.40
C LEU A 77 13.98 4.87 5.96
N ALA A 78 13.27 5.94 5.57
CA ALA A 78 12.75 6.08 4.21
C ALA A 78 13.88 6.12 3.17
N THR A 79 15.04 6.68 3.53
CA THR A 79 16.23 6.71 2.66
C THR A 79 16.78 5.32 2.39
N GLU A 80 16.78 4.43 3.39
CA GLU A 80 17.21 3.04 3.23
C GLU A 80 16.25 2.26 2.32
N LEU A 81 14.94 2.51 2.46
CA LEU A 81 13.94 1.95 1.56
C LEU A 81 14.17 2.40 0.12
N ASP A 82 14.32 3.71 -0.10
CA ASP A 82 14.49 4.26 -1.44
C ASP A 82 15.75 3.72 -2.11
N GLN A 83 16.87 3.73 -1.39
CA GLN A 83 18.13 3.14 -1.87
C GLN A 83 17.97 1.65 -2.19
N LYS A 84 17.28 0.88 -1.34
CA LYS A 84 17.09 -0.55 -1.57
C LYS A 84 16.23 -0.82 -2.80
N LEU A 85 15.15 -0.05 -3.01
CA LEU A 85 14.27 -0.20 -4.17
C LEU A 85 14.94 0.26 -5.47
N ASP A 86 15.78 1.30 -5.43
CA ASP A 86 16.53 1.77 -6.58
C ASP A 86 17.59 0.75 -7.01
N ALA A 87 18.33 0.20 -6.05
CA ALA A 87 19.33 -0.84 -6.29
C ALA A 87 18.75 -2.23 -6.57
N LEU A 88 17.45 -2.44 -6.38
CA LEU A 88 16.80 -3.74 -6.55
C LEU A 88 16.87 -4.18 -8.03
N LYS A 89 17.57 -5.29 -8.28
CA LYS A 89 17.65 -6.00 -9.56
C LYS A 89 16.85 -7.28 -9.46
N VAL A 90 15.90 -7.46 -10.37
CA VAL A 90 14.93 -8.55 -10.34
C VAL A 90 14.93 -9.23 -11.70
N ASP A 91 15.12 -10.55 -11.69
CA ASP A 91 15.00 -11.37 -12.89
C ASP A 91 13.56 -11.87 -13.08
N ALA A 92 13.21 -12.30 -14.30
CA ALA A 92 11.83 -12.63 -14.68
C ALA A 92 11.20 -13.80 -13.89
N ASP A 93 12.01 -14.63 -13.22
CA ASP A 93 11.56 -15.76 -12.40
C ASP A 93 11.55 -15.47 -10.89
N ASP A 94 12.03 -14.29 -10.49
CA ASP A 94 12.21 -13.90 -9.10
C ASP A 94 10.87 -13.61 -8.40
N VAL A 95 10.90 -13.79 -7.08
CA VAL A 95 9.84 -13.36 -6.16
C VAL A 95 10.36 -12.16 -5.39
N VAL A 96 9.57 -11.11 -5.29
CA VAL A 96 9.82 -9.99 -4.37
C VAL A 96 8.75 -10.00 -3.30
N LEU A 97 9.17 -10.08 -2.04
CA LEU A 97 8.30 -9.94 -0.88
C LEU A 97 8.77 -8.73 -0.07
N PHE A 98 7.93 -7.70 -0.02
CA PHE A 98 8.11 -6.54 0.84
C PHE A 98 7.15 -6.63 2.03
N TYR A 99 7.68 -6.46 3.24
CA TYR A 99 6.87 -6.40 4.46
C TYR A 99 7.30 -5.22 5.33
N PHE A 100 6.36 -4.34 5.65
CA PHE A 100 6.55 -3.27 6.64
C PHE A 100 5.73 -3.53 7.90
N ILE A 101 6.31 -3.29 9.09
CA ILE A 101 5.61 -3.32 10.38
C ILE A 101 5.97 -2.06 11.17
N GLY A 102 4.98 -1.25 11.51
CA GLY A 102 5.22 -0.05 12.29
C GLY A 102 4.06 0.94 12.25
N HIS A 103 4.37 2.20 12.47
CA HIS A 103 3.39 3.25 12.37
C HIS A 103 3.02 3.55 10.93
N GLY A 104 1.79 4.02 10.76
CA GLY A 104 1.31 4.54 9.49
C GLY A 104 0.12 5.44 9.70
N TRP A 105 -0.28 6.09 8.63
CA TRP A 105 -1.42 6.98 8.62
C TRP A 105 -2.00 7.04 7.20
N ASN A 106 -3.28 7.37 7.09
CA ASN A 106 -3.81 7.73 5.79
C ASN A 106 -3.47 9.20 5.51
N ASN A 107 -2.67 9.47 4.48
CA ASN A 107 -2.30 10.83 4.07
C ASN A 107 -3.20 11.38 2.96
N ARG A 108 -4.33 10.71 2.69
CA ARG A 108 -5.35 11.04 1.69
C ARG A 108 -4.88 10.99 0.23
N GLN A 109 -3.72 10.40 -0.05
CA GLN A 109 -3.26 10.21 -1.43
C GLN A 109 -3.97 9.04 -2.13
N ASN A 110 -4.25 7.97 -1.38
CA ASN A 110 -5.03 6.82 -1.84
C ASN A 110 -5.60 6.05 -0.64
N GLU A 111 -6.27 4.93 -0.92
CA GLU A 111 -6.86 4.07 0.10
C GLU A 111 -5.85 3.34 1.00
N TYR A 112 -4.56 3.29 0.64
CA TYR A 112 -3.53 2.57 1.38
C TYR A 112 -2.74 3.47 2.35
N PRO A 113 -2.18 2.90 3.43
CA PRO A 113 -1.45 3.69 4.42
C PRO A 113 -0.15 4.24 3.85
N SER A 114 0.20 5.43 4.32
CA SER A 114 1.56 5.95 4.31
C SER A 114 2.33 5.37 5.50
N LEU A 115 3.31 4.54 5.19
CA LEU A 115 4.16 3.85 6.15
C LEU A 115 5.21 4.84 6.67
N ILE A 116 5.29 5.03 7.98
CA ILE A 116 6.22 5.98 8.59
C ILE A 116 7.53 5.27 8.89
N PHE A 117 8.63 5.75 8.30
CA PHE A 117 9.96 5.22 8.55
C PHE A 117 10.71 6.15 9.51
N GLY A 118 10.80 5.73 10.78
CA GLY A 118 11.45 6.48 11.84
C GLY A 118 10.44 7.10 12.81
N LYS A 119 10.64 8.36 13.22
CA LYS A 119 9.89 8.94 14.33
C LYS A 119 8.41 9.16 13.99
N ALA A 120 7.56 8.29 14.55
CA ALA A 120 6.12 8.43 14.41
C ALA A 120 5.57 9.71 15.02
N ASN A 121 6.10 10.25 16.12
CA ASN A 121 5.55 11.46 16.77
C ASN A 121 6.06 12.79 16.18
N ALA A 122 6.60 12.78 14.97
CA ALA A 122 7.04 14.00 14.29
C ALA A 122 5.87 14.85 13.80
N ASP A 123 6.16 16.14 13.53
CA ASP A 123 5.22 17.03 12.85
C ASP A 123 4.90 16.52 11.43
N ARG A 124 3.79 17.00 10.86
CA ARG A 124 3.34 16.54 9.54
C ARG A 124 4.38 16.74 8.44
N ALA A 125 5.08 17.88 8.39
CA ALA A 125 6.04 18.12 7.32
C ALA A 125 7.18 17.09 7.38
N THR A 126 7.67 16.78 8.59
CA THR A 126 8.62 15.69 8.79
C THR A 126 8.04 14.35 8.35
N LEU A 127 6.80 14.00 8.72
CA LEU A 127 6.17 12.74 8.31
C LEU A 127 6.03 12.58 6.81
N GLU A 128 5.64 13.64 6.09
CA GLU A 128 5.50 13.59 4.63
C GLU A 128 6.85 13.25 3.97
N THR A 129 7.97 13.68 4.57
CA THR A 129 9.31 13.32 4.06
C THR A 129 9.79 11.94 4.51
N SER A 130 9.40 11.50 5.72
CA SER A 130 9.81 10.22 6.31
C SER A 130 8.84 9.06 6.06
N SER A 131 7.74 9.30 5.33
CA SER A 131 6.76 8.27 4.99
C SER A 131 6.81 7.89 3.52
N ARG A 132 6.42 6.65 3.21
CA ARG A 132 6.17 6.23 1.83
C ARG A 132 4.83 5.52 1.76
N ASN A 133 4.00 5.92 0.80
CA ASN A 133 2.71 5.28 0.57
C ASN A 133 2.92 3.82 0.10
N LEU A 134 2.18 2.88 0.69
CA LEU A 134 2.30 1.45 0.38
C LEU A 134 2.00 1.16 -1.11
N GLN A 135 1.04 1.88 -1.70
CA GLN A 135 0.70 1.77 -3.13
C GLN A 135 1.90 2.17 -4.00
N THR A 136 2.60 3.25 -3.66
CA THR A 136 3.80 3.69 -4.40
C THR A 136 4.95 2.68 -4.29
N ILE A 137 5.13 2.06 -3.11
CA ILE A 137 6.11 0.98 -2.94
C ILE A 137 5.74 -0.22 -3.84
N TYR A 138 4.47 -0.59 -3.85
CA TYR A 138 3.94 -1.65 -4.70
C TYR A 138 4.21 -1.40 -6.18
N GLU A 139 3.91 -0.20 -6.67
CA GLU A 139 4.14 0.20 -8.06
C GLU A 139 5.64 0.18 -8.42
N ARG A 140 6.52 0.67 -7.54
CA ARG A 140 7.98 0.61 -7.74
C ARG A 140 8.49 -0.83 -7.84
N ILE A 141 7.94 -1.75 -7.04
CA ILE A 141 8.29 -3.17 -7.10
C ILE A 141 7.76 -3.81 -8.39
N LEU A 142 6.52 -3.52 -8.78
CA LEU A 142 5.94 -4.02 -10.04
C LEU A 142 6.73 -3.56 -11.27
N ALA A 143 7.23 -2.33 -11.26
CA ALA A 143 8.03 -1.79 -12.36
C ALA A 143 9.33 -2.60 -12.59
N LYS A 144 9.81 -3.33 -11.59
CA LYS A 144 10.95 -4.26 -11.71
C LYS A 144 10.58 -5.59 -12.38
N LYS A 145 9.30 -5.84 -12.65
CA LYS A 145 8.75 -7.03 -13.33
C LYS A 145 9.15 -8.38 -12.70
N PRO A 146 9.03 -8.56 -11.37
CA PRO A 146 9.17 -9.90 -10.78
C PRO A 146 8.12 -10.85 -11.34
N ARG A 147 8.38 -12.15 -11.28
CA ARG A 147 7.33 -13.16 -11.53
C ARG A 147 6.19 -12.98 -10.54
N LEU A 148 6.52 -12.81 -9.26
CA LEU A 148 5.56 -12.67 -8.16
C LEU A 148 5.97 -11.52 -7.25
N ALA A 149 5.11 -10.52 -7.09
CA ALA A 149 5.27 -9.41 -6.15
C ALA A 149 4.28 -9.51 -4.99
N LEU A 150 4.76 -9.50 -3.76
CA LEU A 150 3.95 -9.53 -2.54
C LEU A 150 4.34 -8.32 -1.69
N VAL A 151 3.44 -7.36 -1.50
CA VAL A 151 3.74 -6.09 -0.85
C VAL A 151 2.75 -5.88 0.30
N ILE A 152 3.27 -5.96 1.52
CA ILE A 152 2.46 -6.05 2.73
C ILE A 152 2.81 -4.90 3.67
N GLY A 153 1.80 -4.13 4.10
CA GLY A 153 1.94 -3.05 5.07
C GLY A 153 1.11 -3.29 6.32
N GLU A 154 1.78 -3.55 7.43
CA GLU A 154 1.15 -3.67 8.75
C GLU A 154 1.30 -2.35 9.51
N ALA A 155 0.35 -1.46 9.29
CA ALA A 155 0.36 -0.09 9.82
C ALA A 155 -1.06 0.47 9.89
N CYS A 156 -1.29 1.43 10.78
CA CYS A 156 -2.55 2.16 10.83
C CYS A 156 -2.81 2.87 9.49
N ASN A 157 -4.08 2.92 9.10
CA ASN A 157 -4.52 3.58 7.87
C ASN A 157 -5.60 4.61 8.20
N LYS A 158 -5.36 5.33 9.30
CA LYS A 158 -6.23 6.37 9.84
C LYS A 158 -5.50 7.69 9.86
N GLU A 159 -6.25 8.78 9.75
CA GLU A 159 -5.69 10.12 9.89
C GLU A 159 -5.27 10.41 11.33
N ARG A 160 -4.28 11.29 11.49
CA ARG A 160 -3.66 11.57 12.80
C ARG A 160 -4.44 12.53 13.71
N SER A 161 -5.64 12.96 13.33
CA SER A 161 -6.48 13.79 14.22
C SER A 161 -6.97 13.04 15.46
N ASP A 162 -6.86 11.71 15.45
CA ASP A 162 -7.48 10.86 16.45
C ASP A 162 -6.41 10.21 17.35
N GLU A 163 -6.63 10.21 18.66
CA GLU A 163 -5.72 9.57 19.62
C GLU A 163 -5.50 8.09 19.26
N PRO A 164 -4.26 7.57 19.33
CA PRO A 164 -4.01 6.16 19.07
C PRO A 164 -4.67 5.29 20.16
N PRO A 165 -5.29 4.16 19.79
CA PRO A 165 -5.95 3.29 20.74
C PRO A 165 -4.95 2.56 21.62
N VAL A 166 -5.38 2.22 22.83
CA VAL A 166 -4.61 1.42 23.79
C VAL A 166 -4.52 -0.04 23.29
N THR A 167 -3.33 -0.62 23.39
CA THR A 167 -3.06 -2.03 23.05
C THR A 167 -3.82 -3.01 23.96
N SER A 168 -4.16 -4.20 23.43
CA SER A 168 -4.92 -5.23 24.16
C SER A 168 -4.14 -5.79 25.37
N LYS A 169 -4.86 -6.13 26.45
CA LYS A 169 -4.31 -6.73 27.70
C LYS A 169 -4.49 -8.26 27.80
N ARG A 170 -4.87 -8.97 26.72
CA ARG A 170 -5.24 -10.40 26.77
C ARG A 170 -4.10 -11.36 26.42
N GLU A 171 -4.29 -12.65 26.78
CA GLU A 171 -3.34 -13.73 26.52
C GLU A 171 -3.15 -13.99 25.03
N ALA A 172 -1.88 -14.18 24.68
CA ALA A 172 -1.39 -14.04 23.31
C ALA A 172 -0.89 -15.36 22.72
N ILE A 173 -1.02 -15.52 21.40
CA ILE A 173 -0.56 -16.70 20.64
C ILE A 173 0.96 -16.57 20.40
N PRO A 174 1.79 -17.58 20.76
CA PRO A 174 3.22 -17.58 20.45
C PRO A 174 3.49 -17.56 18.93
N MET A 175 4.47 -16.75 18.50
CA MET A 175 4.97 -16.80 17.14
C MET A 175 6.12 -17.83 17.02
N ASP A 176 5.80 -19.08 16.75
CA ASP A 176 6.78 -20.16 16.56
C ASP A 176 7.04 -20.56 15.09
N ALA A 177 8.20 -21.16 14.84
CA ALA A 177 8.51 -21.75 13.54
C ALA A 177 7.50 -22.87 13.19
N PRO A 178 7.16 -23.08 11.90
CA PRO A 178 6.36 -24.22 11.51
C PRO A 178 7.10 -25.54 11.82
N GLU A 179 6.58 -26.33 12.76
CA GLU A 179 7.16 -27.63 13.14
C GLU A 179 7.12 -28.68 12.01
N SER A 180 6.37 -28.44 10.92
CA SER A 180 6.07 -29.45 9.90
C SER A 180 5.93 -28.89 8.48
N ALA A 181 6.84 -28.01 8.04
CA ALA A 181 6.80 -27.43 6.69
C ALA A 181 6.84 -28.47 5.54
N ASP A 182 6.02 -28.30 4.51
CA ASP A 182 5.95 -29.17 3.32
C ASP A 182 6.43 -28.46 2.04
N ALA A 183 7.59 -28.90 1.51
CA ALA A 183 8.22 -28.35 0.31
C ALA A 183 7.28 -28.23 -0.89
N ALA A 184 6.42 -29.23 -1.13
CA ALA A 184 5.54 -29.24 -2.28
C ALA A 184 4.52 -28.09 -2.25
N LYS A 185 4.18 -27.59 -1.06
CA LYS A 185 3.23 -26.49 -0.86
C LYS A 185 3.88 -25.12 -0.96
N TYR A 186 5.12 -24.98 -0.46
CA TYR A 186 5.91 -23.78 -0.70
C TYR A 186 6.22 -23.63 -2.20
N ILE A 187 6.60 -24.70 -2.90
CA ILE A 187 6.74 -24.70 -4.37
C ILE A 187 5.43 -24.30 -5.03
N ALA A 188 4.30 -24.86 -4.57
CA ALA A 188 2.99 -24.53 -5.13
C ALA A 188 2.69 -23.03 -5.06
N LEU A 189 2.89 -22.36 -3.93
CA LEU A 189 2.62 -20.92 -3.83
C LEU A 189 3.69 -20.05 -4.52
N PHE A 190 4.96 -20.34 -4.31
CA PHE A 190 6.04 -19.42 -4.67
C PHE A 190 6.65 -19.65 -6.05
N ARG A 191 6.42 -20.82 -6.67
CA ARG A 191 6.95 -21.15 -8.01
C ARG A 191 5.86 -21.26 -9.08
N ASN A 192 4.65 -21.73 -8.71
CA ASN A 192 3.59 -22.00 -9.69
C ASN A 192 2.62 -20.84 -9.91
N TYR A 193 2.92 -19.66 -9.38
CA TYR A 193 2.10 -18.47 -9.55
C TYR A 193 2.94 -17.29 -10.05
N ALA A 194 2.28 -16.38 -10.73
CA ALA A 194 2.81 -15.09 -11.15
C ALA A 194 1.77 -14.00 -10.90
N GLY A 195 2.19 -12.74 -10.92
CA GLY A 195 1.34 -11.58 -10.67
C GLY A 195 1.66 -10.92 -9.35
N SER A 196 0.67 -10.36 -8.69
CA SER A 196 0.94 -9.43 -7.59
C SER A 196 -0.14 -9.35 -6.52
N LEU A 197 0.29 -9.02 -5.31
CA LEU A 197 -0.55 -8.74 -4.15
C LEU A 197 -0.05 -7.46 -3.48
N ILE A 198 -0.96 -6.52 -3.23
CA ILE A 198 -0.81 -5.49 -2.21
C ILE A 198 -1.82 -5.79 -1.11
N LEU A 199 -1.37 -5.76 0.15
CA LEU A 199 -2.17 -6.06 1.34
C LEU A 199 -1.82 -5.08 2.45
N SER A 200 -2.80 -4.35 2.98
CA SER A 200 -2.61 -3.61 4.24
C SER A 200 -3.42 -4.25 5.37
N SER A 201 -2.90 -4.15 6.59
CA SER A 201 -3.50 -4.76 7.78
C SER A 201 -4.87 -4.21 8.15
N CYS A 202 -5.22 -3.03 7.66
CA CYS A 202 -6.50 -2.37 7.89
C CYS A 202 -6.92 -1.50 6.69
N LYS A 203 -8.22 -1.26 6.57
CA LYS A 203 -8.83 -0.35 5.60
C LYS A 203 -8.61 1.10 6.00
N ARG A 204 -8.83 2.02 5.06
CA ARG A 204 -8.88 3.45 5.35
C ARG A 204 -9.79 3.72 6.56
N ASN A 205 -9.38 4.67 7.40
CA ASN A 205 -10.01 5.08 8.65
C ASN A 205 -9.97 4.06 9.80
N GLN A 206 -9.15 3.02 9.69
CA GLN A 206 -8.98 2.02 10.74
C GLN A 206 -7.57 2.03 11.32
N TYR A 207 -7.46 1.61 12.58
CA TYR A 207 -6.19 1.31 13.20
C TYR A 207 -5.74 -0.11 12.86
N SER A 208 -4.43 -0.31 12.84
CA SER A 208 -3.82 -1.63 12.88
C SER A 208 -3.45 -1.93 14.31
N PHE A 209 -3.96 -3.03 14.85
CA PHE A 209 -3.77 -3.38 16.24
C PHE A 209 -2.70 -4.46 16.40
N SER A 210 -2.11 -4.44 17.58
CA SER A 210 -1.17 -5.43 18.05
C SER A 210 -1.42 -5.76 19.52
N ASP A 211 -0.82 -6.86 19.95
CA ASP A 211 -0.54 -7.11 21.36
C ASP A 211 0.99 -7.16 21.56
N PRO A 212 1.46 -7.28 22.82
CA PRO A 212 2.89 -7.39 23.08
C PRO A 212 3.60 -8.59 22.41
N LYS A 213 2.89 -9.53 21.77
CA LYS A 213 3.46 -10.67 21.04
C LYS A 213 3.50 -10.49 19.51
N GLY A 214 2.75 -9.55 18.95
CA GLY A 214 2.82 -9.22 17.52
C GLY A 214 1.60 -8.46 17.04
N GLY A 215 1.68 -7.91 15.82
CA GLY A 215 0.51 -7.34 15.15
C GLY A 215 -0.45 -8.43 14.64
N TRP A 216 -1.75 -8.11 14.60
CA TRP A 216 -2.76 -9.10 14.21
C TRP A 216 -2.60 -9.66 12.81
N LEU A 217 -2.10 -8.85 11.87
CA LEU A 217 -1.83 -9.33 10.52
C LEU A 217 -0.63 -10.29 10.53
N GLY A 218 0.47 -9.91 11.19
CA GLY A 218 1.67 -10.74 11.28
C GLY A 218 1.42 -12.10 11.95
N VAL A 219 0.66 -12.12 13.06
CA VAL A 219 0.25 -13.36 13.74
C VAL A 219 -0.65 -14.19 12.82
N SER A 220 -1.61 -13.57 12.13
CA SER A 220 -2.53 -14.27 11.22
C SER A 220 -1.81 -14.86 10.01
N TRP A 221 -0.81 -14.16 9.48
CA TRP A 221 0.06 -14.61 8.39
C TRP A 221 0.81 -15.89 8.78
N GLN A 222 1.35 -15.90 9.99
CA GLN A 222 2.02 -17.07 10.53
C GLN A 222 1.06 -18.24 10.75
N VAL A 223 -0.09 -17.99 11.38
CA VAL A 223 -1.07 -19.06 11.64
C VAL A 223 -1.54 -19.67 10.32
N ALA A 224 -1.81 -18.86 9.30
CA ALA A 224 -2.15 -19.34 7.96
C ALA A 224 -1.00 -20.14 7.32
N THR A 225 0.25 -19.70 7.49
CA THR A 225 1.46 -20.44 7.06
C THR A 225 1.51 -21.82 7.70
N ASN A 226 1.34 -21.90 9.03
CA ASN A 226 1.39 -23.16 9.77
C ASN A 226 0.21 -24.09 9.41
N GLN A 227 -0.97 -23.54 9.19
CA GLN A 227 -2.16 -24.31 8.83
C GLN A 227 -2.10 -24.85 7.41
N LEU A 228 -1.69 -24.02 6.44
CA LEU A 228 -1.82 -24.34 5.02
C LEU A 228 -0.55 -24.93 4.40
N LEU A 229 0.63 -24.56 4.90
CA LEU A 229 1.92 -25.02 4.37
C LEU A 229 2.58 -26.12 5.20
N SER A 230 1.88 -26.66 6.20
CA SER A 230 2.34 -27.84 6.93
C SER A 230 2.03 -29.14 6.18
N SER A 231 2.81 -30.19 6.44
CA SER A 231 2.58 -31.55 5.95
C SER A 231 1.30 -32.19 6.48
N LYS A 232 0.71 -31.61 7.55
CA LYS A 232 -0.58 -32.04 8.12
C LYS A 232 -1.78 -31.62 7.27
N ALA A 233 -1.69 -30.50 6.54
CA ALA A 233 -2.75 -30.12 5.62
C ALA A 233 -2.82 -31.11 4.44
N LYS A 234 -4.02 -31.45 3.98
CA LYS A 234 -4.19 -32.48 2.93
C LYS A 234 -3.98 -31.95 1.52
N GLU A 235 -4.34 -30.68 1.29
CA GLU A 235 -4.37 -30.08 -0.04
C GLU A 235 -3.21 -29.11 -0.24
N LYS A 236 -2.86 -28.85 -1.51
CA LYS A 236 -1.92 -27.80 -1.90
C LYS A 236 -2.70 -26.48 -1.91
N PRO A 237 -2.25 -25.44 -1.18
CA PRO A 237 -2.99 -24.20 -1.12
C PRO A 237 -2.83 -23.37 -2.39
N THR A 238 -3.79 -22.47 -2.59
CA THR A 238 -3.72 -21.37 -3.55
C THR A 238 -3.47 -20.06 -2.83
N TRP A 239 -3.01 -19.04 -3.55
CA TRP A 239 -2.88 -17.69 -2.97
C TRP A 239 -4.22 -17.12 -2.51
N ASP A 240 -5.31 -17.41 -3.23
CA ASP A 240 -6.66 -17.01 -2.84
C ASP A 240 -7.06 -17.63 -1.49
N GLN A 241 -6.84 -18.94 -1.31
CA GLN A 241 -7.09 -19.60 -0.02
C GLN A 241 -6.23 -18.99 1.08
N PHE A 242 -4.92 -18.84 0.83
CA PHE A 242 -3.98 -18.32 1.81
C PHE A 242 -4.36 -16.91 2.30
N VAL A 243 -4.58 -15.97 1.37
CA VAL A 243 -4.92 -14.59 1.69
C VAL A 243 -6.28 -14.52 2.39
N LYS A 244 -7.30 -15.26 1.94
CA LYS A 244 -8.61 -15.32 2.62
C LYS A 244 -8.48 -15.84 4.06
N THR A 245 -7.63 -16.84 4.29
CA THR A 245 -7.36 -17.33 5.65
C THR A 245 -6.71 -16.25 6.52
N VAL A 246 -5.70 -15.53 6.00
CA VAL A 246 -5.04 -14.43 6.73
C VAL A 246 -6.04 -13.31 7.08
N VAL A 247 -6.87 -12.88 6.12
CA VAL A 247 -7.89 -11.85 6.34
C VAL A 247 -8.86 -12.28 7.44
N LYS A 248 -9.44 -13.48 7.31
CA LYS A 248 -10.39 -14.02 8.28
C LYS A 248 -9.80 -14.12 9.69
N LEU A 249 -8.55 -14.58 9.81
CA LEU A 249 -7.86 -14.69 11.09
C LEU A 249 -7.61 -13.32 11.71
N THR A 250 -7.23 -12.33 10.90
CA THR A 250 -6.98 -10.95 11.36
C THR A 250 -8.26 -10.32 11.88
N GLU A 251 -9.36 -10.39 11.12
CA GLU A 251 -10.67 -9.89 11.52
C GLU A 251 -11.17 -10.61 12.78
N SER A 252 -10.96 -11.93 12.86
CA SER A 252 -11.33 -12.71 14.05
C SER A 252 -10.53 -12.30 15.29
N ALA A 253 -9.23 -12.04 15.14
CA ALA A 253 -8.37 -11.58 16.23
C ALA A 253 -8.81 -10.20 16.73
N ALA A 254 -9.08 -9.26 15.81
CA ALA A 254 -9.56 -7.93 16.15
C ALA A 254 -10.94 -7.97 16.82
N ALA A 255 -11.91 -8.70 16.25
CA ALA A 255 -13.26 -8.82 16.80
C ALA A 255 -13.26 -9.42 18.21
N LYS A 256 -12.43 -10.45 18.46
CA LYS A 256 -12.26 -11.02 19.81
C LYS A 256 -11.76 -10.01 20.83
N ASN A 257 -11.09 -8.95 20.38
CA ASN A 257 -10.56 -7.87 21.21
C ASN A 257 -11.42 -6.60 21.18
N ASN A 258 -12.65 -6.66 20.66
CA ASN A 258 -13.54 -5.50 20.49
C ASN A 258 -12.91 -4.37 19.64
N GLN A 259 -12.07 -4.76 18.67
CA GLN A 259 -11.37 -3.85 17.77
C GLN A 259 -11.95 -3.99 16.36
N ASN A 260 -11.96 -2.88 15.61
CA ASN A 260 -12.36 -2.88 14.21
C ASN A 260 -11.11 -2.81 13.31
N GLN A 261 -10.75 -3.94 12.72
CA GLN A 261 -9.63 -4.04 11.78
C GLN A 261 -9.98 -5.02 10.67
N ASN A 262 -10.15 -4.48 9.47
CA ASN A 262 -10.44 -5.22 8.25
C ASN A 262 -9.30 -5.00 7.27
N PRO A 263 -8.48 -6.02 6.98
CA PRO A 263 -7.47 -5.89 5.93
C PRO A 263 -8.10 -5.51 4.58
N GLN A 264 -7.35 -4.75 3.77
CA GLN A 264 -7.70 -4.48 2.37
C GLN A 264 -6.60 -4.99 1.44
N LEU A 265 -6.99 -5.40 0.24
CA LEU A 265 -6.06 -5.97 -0.71
C LEU A 265 -6.50 -5.76 -2.16
N GLN A 266 -5.51 -5.77 -3.04
CA GLN A 266 -5.68 -6.00 -4.46
C GLN A 266 -4.77 -7.16 -4.86
N MET A 267 -5.35 -8.16 -5.53
CA MET A 267 -4.65 -9.39 -5.91
C MET A 267 -4.87 -9.69 -7.39
N ALA A 268 -3.78 -9.72 -8.15
CA ALA A 268 -3.71 -10.11 -9.55
C ALA A 268 -2.84 -11.37 -9.74
N ILE A 269 -2.84 -12.25 -8.74
CA ILE A 269 -2.06 -13.51 -8.76
C ILE A 269 -2.80 -14.56 -9.58
N ARG A 270 -2.07 -15.22 -10.50
CA ARG A 270 -2.58 -16.26 -11.39
C ARG A 270 -1.63 -17.46 -11.47
N PRO A 271 -2.15 -18.69 -11.67
CA PRO A 271 -1.30 -19.86 -11.90
C PRO A 271 -0.45 -19.69 -13.17
N VAL A 272 0.80 -20.13 -13.12
CA VAL A 272 1.67 -20.28 -14.29
C VAL A 272 1.43 -21.68 -14.85
N LYS A 273 0.92 -21.78 -16.08
CA LYS A 273 0.73 -23.08 -16.73
C LYS A 273 2.09 -23.67 -17.11
N GLY A 274 2.51 -24.71 -16.38
CA GLY A 274 3.53 -25.68 -16.78
C GLY A 274 4.97 -25.15 -16.85
N GLY A 275 5.81 -25.53 -15.89
CA GLY A 275 7.26 -25.44 -16.04
C GLY A 275 7.75 -26.33 -17.18
N GLY A 276 8.18 -25.71 -18.26
CA GLY A 276 8.79 -26.34 -19.44
C GLY A 276 8.95 -25.27 -20.51
N GLY A 277 10.18 -25.09 -21.02
CA GLY A 277 10.56 -24.03 -21.96
C GLY A 277 9.73 -23.99 -23.25
N GLY A 278 8.56 -23.38 -23.18
CA GLY A 278 7.62 -23.20 -24.27
C GLY A 278 7.40 -21.71 -24.53
N VAL A 279 7.61 -21.35 -25.79
CA VAL A 279 7.36 -20.06 -26.46
C VAL A 279 6.25 -19.24 -25.79
N PRO A 280 6.43 -17.92 -25.60
CA PRO A 280 5.43 -17.05 -25.01
C PRO A 280 4.06 -17.23 -25.70
N PRO A 281 2.96 -17.20 -24.94
CA PRO A 281 1.63 -17.36 -25.52
C PRO A 281 1.40 -16.31 -26.61
N LYS A 282 0.93 -16.77 -27.77
CA LYS A 282 0.52 -15.91 -28.87
C LYS A 282 -0.48 -14.89 -28.31
N PRO A 283 -0.30 -13.58 -28.59
CA PRO A 283 -1.14 -12.55 -28.01
C PRO A 283 -2.62 -12.85 -28.29
N PRO A 284 -3.51 -12.54 -27.33
CA PRO A 284 -4.94 -12.63 -27.56
C PRO A 284 -5.31 -11.83 -28.80
N VAL A 285 -6.36 -12.29 -29.50
CA VAL A 285 -6.99 -11.62 -30.64
C VAL A 285 -6.98 -10.11 -30.39
N PRO A 286 -6.49 -9.29 -31.35
CA PRO A 286 -6.29 -7.88 -31.11
C PRO A 286 -7.58 -7.29 -30.55
N PRO A 287 -7.53 -6.60 -29.39
CA PRO A 287 -8.67 -5.85 -28.92
C PRO A 287 -9.11 -4.93 -30.06
N VAL A 288 -10.43 -4.68 -30.14
CA VAL A 288 -10.99 -3.60 -30.98
C VAL A 288 -10.00 -2.44 -30.91
N PRO A 289 -9.51 -1.93 -32.06
CA PRO A 289 -8.46 -0.92 -32.05
C PRO A 289 -8.81 0.15 -31.01
N PRO A 290 -7.86 0.59 -30.16
CA PRO A 290 -8.11 1.58 -29.10
C PRO A 290 -8.82 2.84 -29.61
N ASP A 291 -8.80 3.07 -30.92
CA ASP A 291 -9.44 4.16 -31.66
C ASP A 291 -10.93 3.95 -31.97
N GLN A 292 -11.54 2.82 -31.61
CA GLN A 292 -12.95 2.50 -31.89
C GLN A 292 -13.81 2.21 -30.64
N ALA A 293 -13.22 1.98 -29.46
CA ALA A 293 -13.99 1.82 -28.23
C ALA A 293 -14.73 3.13 -27.82
N PRO A 294 -15.89 3.08 -27.17
CA PRO A 294 -16.49 4.29 -26.59
C PRO A 294 -15.59 4.85 -25.48
N CYS A 295 -15.55 6.17 -25.32
CA CYS A 295 -14.83 6.79 -24.22
C CYS A 295 -15.46 6.37 -22.89
N PRO A 296 -14.66 5.99 -21.87
CA PRO A 296 -15.19 5.68 -20.55
C PRO A 296 -15.96 6.88 -19.96
N PRO A 297 -17.01 6.62 -19.17
CA PRO A 297 -17.75 7.69 -18.50
C PRO A 297 -16.88 8.43 -17.48
N LEU A 298 -17.22 9.68 -17.17
CA LEU A 298 -16.48 10.53 -16.23
C LEU A 298 -16.21 9.83 -14.88
N ASP A 299 -17.19 9.10 -14.36
CA ASP A 299 -17.14 8.40 -13.07
C ASP A 299 -16.02 7.36 -13.01
N SER A 300 -15.59 6.82 -14.16
CA SER A 300 -14.46 5.87 -14.21
C SER A 300 -13.10 6.51 -13.91
N TYR A 301 -13.02 7.84 -13.95
CA TYR A 301 -11.82 8.61 -13.68
C TYR A 301 -11.86 9.30 -12.31
N VAL A 302 -12.99 9.25 -11.61
CA VAL A 302 -13.15 9.89 -10.30
C VAL A 302 -12.23 9.23 -9.29
N ASN A 303 -11.48 10.05 -8.56
CA ASN A 303 -10.67 9.59 -7.46
C ASN A 303 -11.51 9.52 -6.18
N GLU A 304 -12.03 8.34 -5.88
CA GLU A 304 -12.82 8.11 -4.66
C GLU A 304 -12.07 8.47 -3.38
N THR A 305 -10.74 8.39 -3.36
CA THR A 305 -9.97 8.81 -2.19
C THR A 305 -10.13 10.31 -1.93
N ALA A 306 -10.18 11.12 -2.99
CA ALA A 306 -10.38 12.56 -2.88
C ALA A 306 -11.81 12.88 -2.40
N LEU A 307 -12.82 12.18 -2.93
CA LEU A 307 -14.20 12.35 -2.47
C LEU A 307 -14.38 11.91 -1.01
N ALA A 308 -13.78 10.79 -0.60
CA ALA A 308 -13.77 10.36 0.78
C ALA A 308 -13.14 11.41 1.71
N GLY A 309 -12.04 12.06 1.28
CA GLY A 309 -11.43 13.17 2.03
C GLY A 309 -12.39 14.35 2.23
N ILE A 310 -13.21 14.68 1.23
CA ILE A 310 -14.27 15.69 1.36
C ILE A 310 -15.34 15.24 2.37
N ARG A 311 -15.83 13.99 2.24
CA ARG A 311 -16.84 13.42 3.14
C ARG A 311 -16.36 13.42 4.60
N GLU A 312 -15.08 13.18 4.82
CA GLU A 312 -14.43 13.15 6.15
C GLU A 312 -14.32 14.55 6.78
N ASP A 313 -14.08 15.59 5.98
CA ASP A 313 -13.93 16.96 6.47
C ASP A 313 -15.25 17.67 6.76
N LEU A 314 -16.30 17.35 6.01
CA LEU A 314 -17.60 18.00 6.11
C LEU A 314 -18.20 18.00 7.54
N PRO A 315 -18.18 16.89 8.32
CA PRO A 315 -18.68 16.90 9.69
C PRO A 315 -17.99 17.92 10.61
N PHE A 316 -16.66 18.07 10.48
CA PHE A 316 -15.92 19.06 11.28
C PHE A 316 -16.26 20.48 10.85
N LEU A 317 -16.30 20.74 9.54
CA LEU A 317 -16.63 22.06 8.99
C LEU A 317 -18.06 22.49 9.38
N ARG A 318 -19.04 21.58 9.30
CA ARG A 318 -20.42 21.83 9.73
C ARG A 318 -20.53 22.12 11.21
N ARG A 319 -19.87 21.31 12.05
CA ARG A 319 -19.84 21.55 13.51
C ARG A 319 -19.29 22.93 13.83
N MET A 320 -18.21 23.33 13.16
CA MET A 320 -17.64 24.67 13.35
C MET A 320 -18.60 25.78 12.89
N ASP A 321 -19.27 25.62 11.77
CA ASP A 321 -20.28 26.58 11.29
C ASP A 321 -21.44 26.75 12.29
N GLU A 322 -21.90 25.63 12.85
CA GLU A 322 -23.03 25.58 13.79
C GLU A 322 -22.68 26.10 15.20
N GLU A 323 -21.50 25.76 15.71
CA GLU A 323 -21.16 25.93 17.13
C GLU A 323 -20.25 27.16 17.41
N ILE A 324 -19.64 27.78 16.39
CA ILE A 324 -18.68 28.87 16.65
C ILE A 324 -19.35 30.13 17.23
N SER A 325 -18.80 30.59 18.35
CA SER A 325 -19.23 31.76 19.11
C SER A 325 -18.02 32.52 19.65
N THR A 326 -18.26 33.70 20.21
CA THR A 326 -17.20 34.49 20.85
C THR A 326 -16.60 33.75 22.06
N ASP A 327 -17.40 32.95 22.76
CA ASP A 327 -16.99 32.28 24.00
C ASP A 327 -16.07 31.07 23.75
N ASN A 328 -16.13 30.47 22.56
CA ASN A 328 -15.35 29.30 22.18
C ASN A 328 -14.39 29.55 21.00
N ALA A 329 -14.24 30.82 20.59
CA ALA A 329 -13.48 31.21 19.40
C ALA A 329 -12.00 30.77 19.45
N GLU A 330 -11.35 30.84 20.61
CA GLU A 330 -9.96 30.40 20.79
C GLU A 330 -9.81 28.88 20.62
N GLN A 331 -10.73 28.11 21.21
CA GLN A 331 -10.72 26.65 21.07
C GLN A 331 -10.97 26.22 19.62
N PHE A 332 -11.91 26.86 18.94
CA PHE A 332 -12.17 26.58 17.52
C PHE A 332 -11.02 27.02 16.64
N ALA A 333 -10.37 28.15 16.93
CA ALA A 333 -9.18 28.61 16.22
C ALA A 333 -8.04 27.57 16.30
N GLU A 334 -7.77 27.03 17.48
CA GLU A 334 -6.73 26.01 17.68
C GLU A 334 -7.06 24.70 16.95
N LYS A 335 -8.30 24.22 17.09
CA LYS A 335 -8.78 23.01 16.40
C LYS A 335 -8.73 23.19 14.88
N PHE A 336 -9.16 24.36 14.38
CA PHE A 336 -9.16 24.66 12.96
C PHE A 336 -7.74 24.83 12.41
N ASP A 337 -6.81 25.43 13.16
CA ASP A 337 -5.41 25.52 12.73
C ASP A 337 -4.76 24.12 12.66
N THR A 338 -5.08 23.24 13.60
CA THR A 338 -4.65 21.83 13.55
C THR A 338 -5.25 21.09 12.37
N PHE A 339 -6.56 21.21 12.17
CA PHE A 339 -7.25 20.70 10.98
C PHE A 339 -6.60 21.24 9.69
N TYR A 340 -6.29 22.54 9.63
CA TYR A 340 -5.67 23.16 8.48
C TYR A 340 -4.30 22.60 8.16
N ARG A 341 -3.41 22.55 9.15
CA ARG A 341 -2.07 21.98 8.96
C ARG A 341 -2.14 20.55 8.44
N ASN A 342 -3.17 19.81 8.84
CA ASN A 342 -3.43 18.47 8.34
C ASN A 342 -4.00 18.48 6.91
N GLN A 343 -4.95 19.34 6.58
CA GLN A 343 -5.60 19.27 5.26
C GLN A 343 -5.03 20.20 4.20
N LYS A 344 -4.01 21.00 4.51
CA LYS A 344 -3.41 21.95 3.57
C LYS A 344 -3.04 21.32 2.23
N ASN A 345 -2.26 20.24 2.24
CA ASN A 345 -1.81 19.58 0.99
C ASN A 345 -2.99 19.01 0.18
N PHE A 346 -3.99 18.47 0.87
CA PHE A 346 -5.21 17.96 0.27
C PHE A 346 -5.98 19.08 -0.44
N TYR A 347 -6.28 20.19 0.26
CA TYR A 347 -7.02 21.30 -0.33
C TYR A 347 -6.23 22.02 -1.42
N ASP A 348 -4.94 22.27 -1.23
CA ASP A 348 -4.08 22.93 -2.23
C ASP A 348 -3.99 22.13 -3.53
N SER A 349 -4.14 20.80 -3.45
CA SER A 349 -4.05 19.88 -4.58
C SER A 349 -5.42 19.33 -5.01
N LEU A 350 -6.52 19.80 -4.43
CA LEU A 350 -7.85 19.20 -4.62
C LEU A 350 -8.25 19.17 -6.11
N ASN A 351 -7.88 20.21 -6.86
CA ASN A 351 -8.13 20.28 -8.31
C ASN A 351 -7.46 19.16 -9.12
N GLN A 352 -6.29 18.70 -8.67
CA GLN A 352 -5.51 17.63 -9.28
C GLN A 352 -5.92 16.27 -8.72
N MET A 353 -6.39 16.24 -7.47
CA MET A 353 -6.74 14.99 -6.79
C MET A 353 -8.09 14.42 -7.21
N LEU A 354 -9.07 15.23 -7.65
CA LEU A 354 -10.44 14.76 -7.93
C LEU A 354 -10.55 13.69 -9.03
N PHE A 355 -9.56 13.57 -9.91
CA PHE A 355 -9.52 12.57 -10.97
C PHE A 355 -8.15 11.90 -11.03
N TYR A 356 -8.10 10.62 -11.38
CA TYR A 356 -6.84 9.91 -11.62
C TYR A 356 -6.08 10.46 -12.84
N ASP A 357 -4.77 10.16 -12.90
CA ASP A 357 -3.87 10.64 -13.96
C ASP A 357 -4.39 10.24 -15.36
N GLN A 358 -4.42 11.21 -16.27
CA GLN A 358 -4.97 11.12 -17.62
C GLN A 358 -3.95 10.60 -18.64
N ALA A 359 -2.75 10.20 -18.19
CA ALA A 359 -1.67 9.74 -19.05
C ALA A 359 -2.12 8.62 -20.03
N ASP A 360 -3.01 7.74 -19.58
CA ASP A 360 -3.54 6.61 -20.38
C ASP A 360 -4.84 6.93 -21.13
N MET A 361 -5.34 8.18 -21.06
CA MET A 361 -6.57 8.57 -21.74
C MET A 361 -6.32 8.76 -23.25
N PRO A 362 -7.09 8.08 -24.12
CA PRO A 362 -7.01 8.28 -25.57
C PRO A 362 -7.22 9.76 -25.93
N GLU A 363 -6.43 10.30 -26.85
CA GLU A 363 -6.46 11.72 -27.22
C GLU A 363 -7.88 12.20 -27.57
N ARG A 364 -8.64 11.38 -28.30
CA ARG A 364 -10.04 11.66 -28.67
C ARG A 364 -10.99 11.83 -27.48
N CYS A 365 -10.69 11.21 -26.34
CA CYS A 365 -11.51 11.31 -25.13
C CYS A 365 -11.17 12.54 -24.28
N ARG A 366 -9.98 13.13 -24.47
CA ARG A 366 -9.51 14.28 -23.68
C ARG A 366 -10.39 15.51 -23.85
N VAL A 367 -10.89 15.78 -25.06
CA VAL A 367 -11.75 16.95 -25.32
C VAL A 367 -13.08 16.82 -24.58
N GLY A 368 -13.73 15.66 -24.64
CA GLY A 368 -14.98 15.40 -23.91
C GLY A 368 -14.76 15.49 -22.40
N PHE A 369 -13.71 14.84 -21.90
CA PHE A 369 -13.35 14.91 -20.48
C PHE A 369 -13.08 16.34 -20.01
N GLN A 370 -12.35 17.15 -20.77
CA GLN A 370 -12.07 18.56 -20.43
C GLN A 370 -13.35 19.41 -20.41
N GLN A 371 -14.32 19.13 -21.28
CA GLN A 371 -15.63 19.79 -21.27
C GLN A 371 -16.42 19.40 -20.01
N ASP A 372 -16.48 18.10 -19.70
CA ASP A 372 -17.23 17.57 -18.56
C ASP A 372 -16.64 17.99 -17.20
N THR A 373 -15.33 18.27 -17.15
CA THR A 373 -14.61 18.69 -15.94
C THR A 373 -14.33 20.20 -15.86
N ARG A 374 -14.82 21.00 -16.81
CA ARG A 374 -14.55 22.46 -16.87
C ARG A 374 -14.99 23.21 -15.61
N TRP A 375 -15.97 22.69 -14.90
CA TRP A 375 -16.51 23.25 -13.65
C TRP A 375 -15.59 23.03 -12.44
N VAL A 376 -14.65 22.08 -12.49
CA VAL A 376 -13.84 21.65 -11.36
C VAL A 376 -12.93 22.76 -10.89
N LYS A 377 -12.08 23.27 -11.80
CA LYS A 377 -11.10 24.32 -11.51
C LYS A 377 -11.72 25.55 -10.80
N PRO A 378 -12.79 26.20 -11.30
CA PRO A 378 -13.36 27.36 -10.62
C PRO A 378 -13.96 27.00 -9.26
N LYS A 379 -14.55 25.81 -9.09
CA LYS A 379 -15.10 25.36 -7.79
C LYS A 379 -13.98 25.13 -6.77
N THR A 380 -12.95 24.38 -7.14
CA THR A 380 -11.80 24.10 -6.26
C THR A 380 -10.98 25.34 -5.94
N THR A 381 -10.81 26.27 -6.90
CA THR A 381 -10.13 27.56 -6.64
C THR A 381 -10.88 28.37 -5.59
N GLU A 382 -12.21 28.38 -5.63
CA GLU A 382 -12.97 29.09 -4.61
C GLU A 382 -12.93 28.38 -3.25
N ILE A 383 -12.98 27.04 -3.22
CA ILE A 383 -12.76 26.26 -1.99
C ILE A 383 -11.42 26.65 -1.37
N ILE A 384 -10.32 26.58 -2.12
CA ILE A 384 -8.98 26.94 -1.65
C ILE A 384 -8.95 28.37 -1.12
N ARG A 385 -9.53 29.33 -1.85
CA ARG A 385 -9.56 30.73 -1.43
C ARG A 385 -10.28 30.91 -0.10
N ARG A 386 -11.50 30.37 0.04
CA ARG A 386 -12.30 30.49 1.27
C ARG A 386 -11.62 29.80 2.44
N TYR A 387 -11.08 28.62 2.16
CA TYR A 387 -10.30 27.86 3.11
C TYR A 387 -9.13 28.68 3.66
N GLN A 388 -8.33 29.30 2.79
CA GLN A 388 -7.21 30.18 3.19
C GLN A 388 -7.66 31.43 3.98
N ILE A 389 -8.87 31.96 3.72
CA ILE A 389 -9.42 33.08 4.50
C ILE A 389 -9.68 32.64 5.94
N VAL A 390 -10.37 31.52 6.16
CA VAL A 390 -10.68 31.01 7.51
C VAL A 390 -9.38 30.72 8.28
N VAL A 391 -8.37 30.17 7.60
CA VAL A 391 -7.03 29.90 8.17
C VAL A 391 -6.32 31.19 8.58
N LYS A 392 -6.38 32.24 7.76
CA LYS A 392 -5.76 33.51 8.12
C LYS A 392 -6.40 34.07 9.40
N MET A 393 -7.71 33.88 9.56
CA MET A 393 -8.47 34.38 10.70
C MET A 393 -8.36 33.51 11.95
N SER A 394 -7.97 32.23 11.86
CA SER A 394 -7.69 31.42 13.06
C SER A 394 -6.56 32.02 13.91
N LYS A 395 -5.70 32.85 13.30
CA LYS A 395 -4.66 33.62 14.02
C LYS A 395 -5.20 34.82 14.80
N GLN A 396 -6.49 35.16 14.64
CA GLN A 396 -7.18 36.26 15.31
C GLN A 396 -8.56 35.78 15.80
N PRO A 397 -8.62 35.02 16.91
CA PRO A 397 -9.83 34.31 17.34
C PRO A 397 -11.09 35.19 17.43
N GLN A 398 -10.97 36.43 17.90
CA GLN A 398 -12.12 37.33 17.98
C GLN A 398 -12.72 37.73 16.62
N GLN A 399 -11.91 37.74 15.55
CA GLN A 399 -12.37 38.01 14.19
C GLN A 399 -12.81 36.73 13.46
N LEU A 400 -12.35 35.56 13.93
CA LEU A 400 -12.69 34.26 13.35
C LEU A 400 -14.20 34.03 13.33
N VAL A 401 -14.93 34.40 14.40
CA VAL A 401 -16.38 34.15 14.50
C VAL A 401 -17.16 34.79 13.36
N ALA A 402 -16.92 36.08 13.09
CA ALA A 402 -17.61 36.83 12.04
C ALA A 402 -17.25 36.29 10.65
N GLN A 403 -15.96 36.00 10.41
CA GLN A 403 -15.52 35.51 9.12
C GLN A 403 -15.97 34.07 8.86
N ALA A 404 -15.88 33.19 9.86
CA ALA A 404 -16.28 31.79 9.77
C ALA A 404 -17.75 31.68 9.36
N ARG A 405 -18.65 32.46 9.98
CA ARG A 405 -20.08 32.51 9.63
C ARG A 405 -20.35 32.95 8.19
N SER A 406 -19.43 33.67 7.55
CA SER A 406 -19.57 34.10 6.16
C SER A 406 -18.93 33.12 5.17
N GLU A 407 -17.83 32.47 5.57
CA GLU A 407 -17.00 31.66 4.68
C GLU A 407 -17.34 30.16 4.74
N LEU A 408 -17.58 29.61 5.94
CA LEU A 408 -17.85 28.19 6.15
C LEU A 408 -19.10 27.71 5.41
N PRO A 409 -20.26 28.41 5.43
CA PRO A 409 -21.44 27.95 4.69
C PRO A 409 -21.16 27.82 3.19
N SER A 410 -20.40 28.75 2.63
CA SER A 410 -20.06 28.74 1.21
C SER A 410 -19.01 27.68 0.87
N LEU A 411 -18.04 27.44 1.76
CA LEU A 411 -17.08 26.35 1.65
C LEU A 411 -17.78 24.98 1.68
N ILE A 412 -18.62 24.75 2.69
CA ILE A 412 -19.40 23.52 2.90
C ILE A 412 -20.24 23.23 1.66
N ARG A 413 -21.05 24.21 1.21
CA ARG A 413 -21.90 24.04 0.02
C ARG A 413 -21.11 23.64 -1.22
N ARG A 414 -19.89 24.15 -1.42
CA ARG A 414 -19.07 23.81 -2.61
C ARG A 414 -18.49 22.42 -2.54
N LEU A 415 -18.13 21.97 -1.34
CA LEU A 415 -17.69 20.61 -1.11
C LEU A 415 -18.86 19.64 -1.36
N GLU A 416 -20.06 19.98 -0.91
CA GLU A 416 -21.28 19.23 -1.19
C GLU A 416 -21.63 19.19 -2.68
N GLU A 417 -21.51 20.32 -3.41
CA GLU A 417 -21.70 20.36 -4.86
C GLU A 417 -20.71 19.47 -5.63
N ILE A 418 -19.47 19.32 -5.13
CA ILE A 418 -18.50 18.37 -5.70
C ILE A 418 -18.99 16.94 -5.49
N LEU A 419 -19.39 16.59 -4.26
CA LEU A 419 -19.92 15.27 -3.95
C LEU A 419 -21.17 14.97 -4.76
N GLU A 420 -22.17 15.84 -4.81
CA GLU A 420 -23.40 15.63 -5.59
C GLU A 420 -23.12 15.36 -7.09
N LYS A 421 -22.07 15.98 -7.64
CA LYS A 421 -21.70 15.81 -9.04
C LYS A 421 -20.93 14.52 -9.32
N LEU A 422 -20.10 14.05 -8.40
CA LEU A 422 -19.13 12.97 -8.62
C LEU A 422 -19.41 11.69 -7.83
N ASP A 423 -20.25 11.74 -6.79
CA ASP A 423 -20.65 10.63 -5.92
C ASP A 423 -21.92 9.97 -6.48
N LYS A 424 -21.80 9.29 -7.62
CA LYS A 424 -22.93 8.72 -8.39
C LYS A 424 -22.89 7.21 -8.53
#